data_AF-A0A7C6BRP2-F1
#
_entry.id   AF-A0A7C6BRP2-F1
#
_cell.length_a   1.000
_cell.length_b   1.000
_cell.length_c   1.000
_cell.angle_alpha   90.00
_cell.angle_beta   90.00
_cell.angle_gamma   90.00
#
_symmetry.space_group_name_H-M   'P 1'
#
loop_
_entity.id
_entity.type
_entity.pdbx_description
1 polymer ?
#
loop_
_entity_poly.entity_id
_entity_poly.type
_entity_poly.pdbx_seq_one_letter_code
_entity_poly.pdbx_strand_id
1 'polypeptide(L)'
;MPVDKAMADTILGTYRKMFKELEDKGVQGESFQTMRETMERMETLAIETNDVSEFTAKLTTENLFMEFSNAYTEIMTALVKGEYSEGGGDELLMEKTLEAYEHSIESLKGNPNYEKLKAPIEELIELGKSGVSYPVFLRMAEEKGLNQALQGDMVVRDAILSEKMFCELLHLPLEVEKHEKILKKHDELASQSPFNVADSFQFGLERQKIEWEYTPLTNQWNLISRLWEKMIENVYDWLDSFGSFAPHDYRWKSLKGISYTMRNIKRTQECNPGILKAREKIFMDYFQMSWDDIFEHETYLTAYDAKQIWYSDQTLELIKKAYPYCKPFGKPNSELISEAEEIYSTKSYQRPDAFQYSDEDREKFIALFGEEKWNEYFGKTRSSSKMKIFKQ
;
A
#
# COMPACT_ATOMS: atom_id res chain seq x y z
N MET A 1 -6.42 -5.94 38.11
CA MET A 1 -7.43 -6.68 37.34
C MET A 1 -6.67 -7.61 36.43
N PRO A 2 -7.06 -8.87 36.25
CA PRO A 2 -6.44 -9.76 35.28
C PRO A 2 -6.35 -9.11 33.90
N VAL A 3 -5.40 -9.53 33.07
CA VAL A 3 -5.35 -9.13 31.67
C VAL A 3 -6.69 -9.47 31.01
N ASP A 4 -7.19 -8.57 30.16
CA ASP A 4 -8.43 -8.82 29.42
C ASP A 4 -8.34 -10.12 28.62
N LYS A 5 -9.39 -10.93 28.70
CA LYS A 5 -9.41 -12.27 28.10
C LYS A 5 -9.16 -12.23 26.59
N ALA A 6 -9.69 -11.24 25.88
CA ALA A 6 -9.47 -11.15 24.43
C ALA A 6 -8.00 -10.87 24.10
N MET A 7 -7.31 -10.10 24.93
CA MET A 7 -5.88 -9.80 24.77
C MET A 7 -5.01 -11.02 25.10
N ALA A 8 -5.34 -11.74 26.19
CA ALA A 8 -4.67 -12.99 26.52
C ALA A 8 -4.90 -14.06 25.44
N ASP A 9 -6.12 -14.14 24.87
CA ASP A 9 -6.47 -15.06 23.78
C ASP A 9 -5.68 -14.76 22.50
N THR A 10 -5.36 -13.49 22.23
CA THR A 10 -4.55 -13.09 21.06
C THR A 10 -3.11 -13.61 21.16
N ILE A 11 -2.60 -13.76 22.38
CA ILE A 11 -1.22 -14.21 22.64
C ILE A 11 -1.17 -15.74 22.84
N LEU A 12 -2.09 -16.30 23.63
CA LEU A 12 -2.08 -17.71 24.03
C LEU A 12 -2.95 -18.62 23.16
N GLY A 13 -3.79 -18.07 22.28
CA GLY A 13 -4.77 -18.84 21.51
C GLY A 13 -4.16 -19.97 20.67
N THR A 14 -3.05 -19.70 19.99
CA THR A 14 -2.32 -20.70 19.19
C THR A 14 -1.74 -21.81 20.08
N TYR A 15 -1.12 -21.43 21.21
CA TYR A 15 -0.53 -22.36 22.17
C TYR A 15 -1.58 -23.30 22.78
N ARG A 16 -2.75 -22.77 23.19
CA ARG A 16 -3.88 -23.58 23.68
C ARG A 16 -4.37 -24.58 22.65
N LYS A 17 -4.48 -24.17 21.39
CA LYS A 17 -4.91 -25.05 20.30
C LYS A 17 -3.92 -26.20 20.09
N MET A 18 -2.63 -25.90 20.07
CA MET A 18 -1.55 -26.90 19.94
C MET A 18 -1.54 -27.88 21.13
N PHE A 19 -1.68 -27.37 22.36
CA PHE A 19 -1.75 -28.21 23.56
C PHE A 19 -2.97 -29.15 23.53
N LYS A 20 -4.15 -28.59 23.22
CA LYS A 20 -5.39 -29.36 23.14
C LYS A 20 -5.33 -30.44 22.06
N GLU A 21 -4.72 -30.15 20.91
CA GLU A 21 -4.54 -31.14 19.85
C GLU A 21 -3.72 -32.36 20.32
N LEU A 22 -2.66 -32.14 21.11
CA LEU A 22 -1.84 -33.22 21.65
C LEU A 22 -2.55 -33.96 22.81
N GLU A 23 -3.32 -33.24 23.63
CA GLU A 23 -4.16 -33.82 24.69
C GLU A 23 -5.26 -34.72 24.11
N ASP A 24 -5.96 -34.25 23.08
CA ASP A 24 -7.00 -35.00 22.36
C ASP A 24 -6.41 -36.25 21.67
N LYS A 25 -5.14 -36.18 21.23
CA LYS A 25 -4.37 -37.32 20.68
C LYS A 25 -3.84 -38.28 21.75
N GLY A 26 -4.02 -37.98 23.03
CA GLY A 26 -3.61 -38.84 24.15
C GLY A 26 -2.10 -38.96 24.33
N VAL A 27 -1.33 -37.98 23.84
CA VAL A 27 0.13 -37.98 23.95
C VAL A 27 0.58 -37.92 25.41
N GLN A 28 1.59 -38.70 25.77
CA GLN A 28 2.17 -38.74 27.13
C GLN A 28 3.70 -38.69 27.03
N GLY A 29 4.35 -38.12 28.03
CA GLY A 29 5.81 -38.07 28.10
C GLY A 29 6.34 -36.87 28.87
N GLU A 30 7.65 -36.84 29.10
CA GLU A 30 8.33 -35.77 29.82
C GLU A 30 8.14 -34.41 29.11
N SER A 31 8.37 -34.35 27.79
CA SER A 31 8.14 -33.13 27.00
C SER A 31 6.67 -32.69 26.99
N PHE A 32 5.70 -33.61 27.04
CA PHE A 32 4.27 -33.25 27.14
C PHE A 32 3.93 -32.69 28.54
N GLN A 33 4.54 -33.22 29.59
CA GLN A 33 4.40 -32.68 30.94
C GLN A 33 5.02 -31.28 31.05
N THR A 34 6.22 -31.06 30.47
CA THR A 34 6.84 -29.73 30.38
C THR A 34 5.96 -28.75 29.62
N MET A 35 5.35 -29.18 28.51
CA MET A 35 4.43 -28.35 27.74
C MET A 35 3.17 -27.97 28.55
N ARG A 36 2.63 -28.90 29.34
CA ARG A 36 1.50 -28.65 30.26
C ARG A 36 1.85 -27.64 31.34
N GLU A 37 2.96 -27.85 32.04
CA GLU A 37 3.43 -26.97 33.13
C GLU A 37 3.73 -25.56 32.61
N THR A 38 4.35 -25.46 31.43
CA THR A 38 4.62 -24.19 30.76
C THR A 38 3.31 -23.47 30.39
N MET A 39 2.33 -24.20 29.85
CA MET A 39 1.01 -23.64 29.53
C MET A 39 0.28 -23.13 30.77
N GLU A 40 0.28 -23.90 31.86
CA GLU A 40 -0.31 -23.51 33.15
C GLU A 40 0.38 -22.26 33.72
N ARG A 41 1.69 -22.13 33.57
CA ARG A 41 2.44 -20.93 33.97
C ARG A 41 2.04 -19.71 33.13
N MET A 42 1.90 -19.87 31.82
CA MET A 42 1.42 -18.79 30.93
C MET A 42 -0.01 -18.33 31.30
N GLU A 43 -0.91 -19.26 31.62
CA GLU A 43 -2.28 -18.94 32.08
C GLU A 43 -2.28 -18.22 33.43
N THR A 44 -1.44 -18.68 34.34
CA THR A 44 -1.29 -18.06 35.67
C THR A 44 -0.80 -16.62 35.54
N LEU A 45 0.16 -16.35 34.67
CA LEU A 45 0.66 -15.00 34.40
C LEU A 45 -0.42 -14.06 33.83
N ALA A 46 -1.35 -14.58 33.02
CA ALA A 46 -2.47 -13.77 32.50
C ALA A 46 -3.44 -13.34 33.62
N ILE A 47 -3.52 -14.12 34.70
CA ILE A 47 -4.32 -13.82 35.89
C ILE A 47 -3.58 -12.88 36.86
N GLU A 48 -2.27 -13.09 37.02
CA GLU A 48 -1.42 -12.36 37.97
C GLU A 48 -1.06 -10.94 37.48
N THR A 49 -1.01 -10.72 36.17
CA THR A 49 -0.65 -9.42 35.59
C THR A 49 -1.88 -8.58 35.27
N ASN A 50 -1.72 -7.26 35.32
CA ASN A 50 -2.81 -6.30 35.08
C ASN A 50 -2.61 -5.43 33.84
N ASP A 51 -1.51 -5.64 33.12
CA ASP A 51 -1.17 -4.97 31.87
C ASP A 51 -0.59 -5.99 30.87
N VAL A 52 -0.97 -5.84 29.60
CA VAL A 52 -0.52 -6.69 28.49
C VAL A 52 0.99 -6.54 28.26
N SER A 53 1.55 -5.36 28.51
CA SER A 53 2.99 -5.13 28.36
C SER A 53 3.77 -5.88 29.42
N GLU A 54 3.32 -5.85 30.68
CA GLU A 54 3.92 -6.62 31.78
C GLU A 54 3.76 -8.13 31.56
N PHE A 55 2.58 -8.56 31.11
CA PHE A 55 2.30 -9.94 30.74
C PHE A 55 3.27 -10.46 29.68
N THR A 56 3.39 -9.74 28.56
CA THR A 56 4.26 -10.12 27.44
C THR A 56 5.74 -10.09 27.84
N ALA A 57 6.14 -9.12 28.66
CA ALA A 57 7.50 -9.04 29.19
C ALA A 57 7.83 -10.24 30.08
N LYS A 58 6.90 -10.68 30.96
CA LYS A 58 7.11 -11.87 31.81
C LYS A 58 7.14 -13.16 31.00
N LEU A 59 6.26 -13.33 30.01
CA LEU A 59 6.31 -14.48 29.10
C LEU A 59 7.65 -14.61 28.38
N THR A 60 8.23 -13.47 27.99
CA THR A 60 9.54 -13.41 27.32
C THR A 60 10.69 -13.62 28.30
N THR A 61 10.65 -13.01 29.49
CA THR A 61 11.72 -13.09 30.49
C THR A 61 11.79 -14.48 31.14
N GLU A 62 10.65 -15.11 31.36
CA GLU A 62 10.56 -16.51 31.83
C GLU A 62 10.76 -17.52 30.68
N ASN A 63 11.01 -17.06 29.46
CA ASN A 63 11.31 -17.88 28.29
C ASN A 63 10.24 -18.91 27.89
N LEU A 64 9.00 -18.68 28.31
CA LEU A 64 7.92 -19.66 28.24
C LEU A 64 7.54 -20.01 26.79
N PHE A 65 7.63 -19.04 25.86
CA PHE A 65 7.36 -19.30 24.45
C PHE A 65 8.34 -20.28 23.82
N MET A 66 9.64 -20.13 24.13
CA MET A 66 10.67 -21.03 23.61
C MET A 66 10.56 -22.40 24.29
N GLU A 67 10.31 -22.44 25.60
CA GLU A 67 10.17 -23.69 26.34
C GLU A 67 8.98 -24.52 25.85
N PHE A 68 7.81 -23.89 25.65
CA PHE A 68 6.65 -24.54 25.07
C PHE A 68 6.92 -25.05 23.65
N SER A 69 7.57 -24.23 22.81
CA SER A 69 7.83 -24.57 21.40
C SER A 69 8.86 -25.69 21.27
N ASN A 70 9.87 -25.72 22.14
CA ASN A 70 10.86 -26.79 22.19
C ASN A 70 10.23 -28.10 22.64
N ALA A 71 9.42 -28.07 23.71
CA ALA A 71 8.68 -29.23 24.19
C ALA A 71 7.72 -29.77 23.11
N TYR A 72 7.00 -28.88 22.42
CA TYR A 72 6.15 -29.26 21.28
C TYR A 72 6.96 -29.90 20.15
N THR A 73 8.10 -29.32 19.80
CA THR A 73 8.99 -29.84 18.74
C THR A 73 9.55 -31.20 19.10
N GLU A 74 9.93 -31.43 20.35
CA GLU A 74 10.40 -32.73 20.85
C GLU A 74 9.28 -33.78 20.80
N ILE A 75 8.06 -33.43 21.19
CA ILE A 75 6.89 -34.30 21.07
C ILE A 75 6.64 -34.66 19.62
N MET A 76 6.60 -33.67 18.72
CA MET A 76 6.40 -33.91 17.30
C MET A 76 7.52 -34.79 16.74
N THR A 77 8.78 -34.52 17.11
CA THR A 77 9.94 -35.33 16.70
C THR A 77 9.89 -36.75 17.26
N ALA A 78 9.34 -36.95 18.46
CA ALA A 78 9.18 -38.26 19.08
C ALA A 78 8.01 -39.06 18.46
N LEU A 79 6.89 -38.40 18.17
CA LEU A 79 5.75 -38.98 17.43
C LEU A 79 6.18 -39.41 16.03
N VAL A 80 6.93 -38.54 15.36
CA VAL A 80 7.63 -38.79 14.11
C VAL A 80 8.55 -40.01 14.30
N LYS A 81 9.53 -39.98 15.20
CA LYS A 81 10.48 -41.10 15.41
C LYS A 81 9.82 -42.46 15.69
N GLY A 82 8.68 -42.48 16.40
CA GLY A 82 7.92 -43.71 16.66
C GLY A 82 7.25 -44.30 15.43
N GLU A 83 6.87 -43.48 14.45
CA GLU A 83 6.28 -43.91 13.17
C GLU A 83 7.34 -44.27 12.10
N TYR A 84 8.57 -43.72 12.17
CA TYR A 84 9.61 -43.89 11.15
C TYR A 84 10.63 -45.02 11.39
N SER A 85 10.61 -45.71 12.54
CA SER A 85 11.64 -46.70 12.93
C SER A 85 11.39 -48.15 12.50
N GLU A 86 10.21 -48.49 11.97
CA GLU A 86 9.93 -49.81 11.38
C GLU A 86 9.91 -49.68 9.85
N GLY A 87 10.59 -50.59 9.13
CA GLY A 87 10.86 -50.49 7.69
C GLY A 87 9.62 -50.13 6.86
N GLY A 88 9.60 -48.92 6.31
CA GLY A 88 8.45 -48.29 5.64
C GLY A 88 8.43 -46.74 5.71
N GLY A 89 9.39 -46.13 6.43
CA GLY A 89 9.42 -44.68 6.66
C GLY A 89 9.51 -43.81 5.39
N ASP A 90 10.25 -44.23 4.37
CA ASP A 90 10.37 -43.46 3.12
C ASP A 90 9.08 -43.46 2.30
N GLU A 91 8.34 -44.58 2.26
CA GLU A 91 7.02 -44.62 1.61
C GLU A 91 6.01 -43.74 2.35
N LEU A 92 6.03 -43.76 3.69
CA LEU A 92 5.16 -42.91 4.52
C LEU A 92 5.49 -41.42 4.34
N LEU A 93 6.78 -41.05 4.26
CA LEU A 93 7.21 -39.67 4.00
C LEU A 93 6.76 -39.19 2.62
N MET A 94 6.86 -40.05 1.61
CA MET A 94 6.36 -39.75 0.28
C MET A 94 4.85 -39.53 0.29
N GLU A 95 4.09 -40.44 0.90
CA GLU A 95 2.64 -40.35 1.02
C GLU A 95 2.21 -39.03 1.69
N LYS A 96 2.81 -38.71 2.85
CA LYS A 96 2.51 -37.46 3.59
C LYS A 96 2.89 -36.20 2.81
N THR A 97 3.99 -36.25 2.06
CA THR A 97 4.44 -35.12 1.23
C THR A 97 3.47 -34.88 0.07
N LEU A 98 3.01 -35.95 -0.59
CA LEU A 98 2.02 -35.87 -1.67
C LEU A 98 0.66 -35.39 -1.17
N GLU A 99 0.19 -35.91 -0.03
CA GLU A 99 -1.03 -35.42 0.64
C GLU A 99 -0.96 -33.91 0.91
N ALA A 100 0.19 -33.41 1.37
CA ALA A 100 0.39 -31.98 1.63
C ALA A 100 0.35 -31.13 0.36
N TYR A 101 0.93 -31.61 -0.75
CA TYR A 101 0.88 -30.92 -2.03
C TYR A 101 -0.51 -30.91 -2.64
N GLU A 102 -1.22 -32.03 -2.60
CA GLU A 102 -2.62 -32.10 -3.02
C GLU A 102 -3.45 -31.10 -2.21
N HIS A 103 -3.38 -31.17 -0.88
CA HIS A 103 -4.07 -30.23 -0.01
C HIS A 103 -3.71 -28.76 -0.27
N SER A 104 -2.46 -28.48 -0.67
CA SER A 104 -2.03 -27.14 -1.07
C SER A 104 -2.74 -26.66 -2.35
N ILE A 105 -2.89 -27.52 -3.37
CA ILE A 105 -3.67 -27.19 -4.58
C ILE A 105 -5.13 -26.90 -4.21
N GLU A 106 -5.75 -27.74 -3.36
CA GLU A 106 -7.09 -27.50 -2.85
C GLU A 106 -7.22 -26.14 -2.15
N SER A 107 -6.23 -25.80 -1.32
CA SER A 107 -6.20 -24.56 -0.54
C SER A 107 -5.95 -23.32 -1.40
N LEU A 108 -5.30 -23.48 -2.56
CA LEU A 108 -5.06 -22.40 -3.51
C LEU A 108 -6.29 -22.08 -4.38
N LYS A 109 -7.36 -22.89 -4.36
CA LYS A 109 -8.57 -22.63 -5.14
C LYS A 109 -9.17 -21.27 -4.79
N GLY A 110 -9.36 -20.42 -5.80
CA GLY A 110 -9.84 -19.05 -5.65
C GLY A 110 -8.75 -18.00 -5.42
N ASN A 111 -7.47 -18.40 -5.34
CA ASN A 111 -6.36 -17.45 -5.39
C ASN A 111 -6.23 -16.89 -6.83
N PRO A 112 -6.07 -15.57 -7.03
CA PRO A 112 -5.86 -14.99 -8.35
C PRO A 112 -4.64 -15.55 -9.10
N ASN A 113 -3.64 -16.04 -8.37
CA ASN A 113 -2.42 -16.66 -8.90
C ASN A 113 -2.47 -18.19 -8.93
N TYR A 114 -3.67 -18.79 -8.78
CA TYR A 114 -3.87 -20.24 -8.67
C TYR A 114 -3.12 -21.02 -9.77
N GLU A 115 -3.35 -20.69 -11.04
CA GLU A 115 -2.74 -21.44 -12.16
C GLU A 115 -1.20 -21.39 -12.14
N LYS A 116 -0.62 -20.26 -11.75
CA LYS A 116 0.84 -20.07 -11.68
C LYS A 116 1.45 -20.84 -10.51
N LEU A 117 0.81 -20.83 -9.35
CA LEU A 117 1.26 -21.55 -8.16
C LEU A 117 1.01 -23.06 -8.24
N LYS A 118 -0.03 -23.47 -8.98
CA LYS A 118 -0.43 -24.86 -9.16
C LYS A 118 0.57 -25.65 -10.00
N ALA A 119 1.04 -25.09 -11.12
CA ALA A 119 1.92 -25.79 -12.06
C ALA A 119 3.15 -26.47 -11.40
N PRO A 120 3.99 -25.78 -10.59
CA PRO A 120 5.13 -26.43 -9.94
C PRO A 120 4.72 -27.48 -8.91
N ILE A 121 3.55 -27.33 -8.27
CA ILE A 121 3.02 -28.32 -7.31
C ILE A 121 2.54 -29.58 -8.04
N GLU A 122 1.89 -29.45 -9.20
CA GLU A 122 1.49 -30.58 -10.03
C GLU A 122 2.71 -31.38 -10.53
N GLU A 123 3.77 -30.70 -10.98
CA GLU A 123 5.00 -31.36 -11.38
C GLU A 123 5.67 -32.14 -10.23
N LEU A 124 5.60 -31.62 -9.00
CA LEU A 124 6.06 -32.34 -7.80
C LEU A 124 5.19 -33.55 -7.48
N ILE A 125 3.87 -33.44 -7.60
CA ILE A 125 2.93 -34.55 -7.40
C ILE A 125 3.18 -35.65 -8.44
N GLU A 126 3.34 -35.29 -9.72
CA GLU A 126 3.67 -36.24 -10.79
C GLU A 126 5.01 -36.93 -10.55
N LEU A 127 6.02 -36.17 -10.10
CA LEU A 127 7.33 -36.72 -9.76
C LEU A 127 7.22 -37.72 -8.60
N GLY A 128 6.50 -37.41 -7.52
CA GLY A 128 6.32 -38.35 -6.41
C GLY A 128 5.49 -39.58 -6.79
N LYS A 129 4.51 -39.44 -7.68
CA LYS A 129 3.69 -40.55 -8.21
C LYS A 129 4.41 -41.43 -9.24
N SER A 130 5.61 -41.03 -9.70
CA SER A 130 6.39 -41.80 -10.68
C SER A 130 7.02 -43.09 -10.15
N GLY A 131 6.92 -43.35 -8.84
CA GLY A 131 7.47 -44.56 -8.20
C GLY A 131 8.94 -44.46 -7.80
N VAL A 132 9.51 -43.25 -7.77
CA VAL A 132 10.85 -42.99 -7.22
C VAL A 132 10.85 -43.06 -5.69
N SER A 133 11.98 -43.42 -5.08
CA SER A 133 12.12 -43.36 -3.62
C SER A 133 12.12 -41.91 -3.12
N TYR A 134 11.77 -41.70 -1.85
CA TYR A 134 11.70 -40.37 -1.25
C TYR A 134 13.01 -39.56 -1.35
N PRO A 135 14.20 -40.14 -1.12
CA PRO A 135 15.46 -39.43 -1.34
C PRO A 135 15.70 -39.04 -2.81
N VAL A 136 15.28 -39.88 -3.75
CA VAL A 136 15.41 -39.60 -5.19
C VAL A 136 14.44 -38.51 -5.62
N PHE A 137 13.21 -38.51 -5.08
CA PHE A 137 12.24 -37.43 -5.25
C PHE A 137 12.80 -36.08 -4.78
N LEU A 138 13.32 -35.99 -3.55
CA LEU A 138 13.88 -34.74 -3.02
C LEU A 138 15.03 -34.23 -3.88
N ARG A 139 15.94 -35.12 -4.28
CA ARG A 139 17.05 -34.78 -5.17
C ARG A 139 16.56 -34.28 -6.53
N MET A 140 15.60 -34.97 -7.15
CA MET A 140 15.07 -34.58 -8.46
C MET A 140 14.25 -33.29 -8.40
N ALA A 141 13.53 -33.04 -7.30
CA ALA A 141 12.82 -31.78 -7.05
C ALA A 141 13.81 -30.60 -6.98
N GLU A 142 14.96 -30.81 -6.35
CA GLU A 142 16.03 -29.82 -6.26
C GLU A 142 16.75 -29.62 -7.61
N GLU A 143 17.17 -30.70 -8.28
CA GLU A 143 17.88 -30.66 -9.57
C GLU A 143 17.06 -30.02 -10.68
N LYS A 144 15.73 -30.15 -10.62
CA LYS A 144 14.79 -29.51 -11.57
C LYS A 144 14.39 -28.09 -11.15
N GLY A 145 14.78 -27.63 -9.96
CA GLY A 145 14.41 -26.31 -9.44
C GLY A 145 12.95 -26.17 -9.00
N LEU A 146 12.22 -27.29 -8.82
CA LEU A 146 10.80 -27.27 -8.44
C LEU A 146 10.61 -26.68 -7.04
N ASN A 147 11.49 -27.02 -6.09
CA ASN A 147 11.49 -26.42 -4.75
C ASN A 147 11.74 -24.91 -4.80
N GLN A 148 12.61 -24.46 -5.71
CA GLN A 148 12.92 -23.05 -5.89
C GLN A 148 11.75 -22.30 -6.52
N ALA A 149 11.04 -22.89 -7.48
CA ALA A 149 9.83 -22.32 -8.07
C ALA A 149 8.70 -22.13 -7.05
N LEU A 150 8.59 -23.02 -6.06
CA LEU A 150 7.63 -22.88 -4.95
C LEU A 150 7.88 -21.68 -4.04
N GLN A 151 9.04 -21.02 -4.12
CA GLN A 151 9.30 -19.78 -3.38
C GLN A 151 8.48 -18.59 -3.90
N GLY A 152 7.76 -18.74 -5.01
CA GLY A 152 6.76 -17.76 -5.47
C GLY A 152 7.33 -16.58 -6.25
N ASP A 153 8.55 -16.69 -6.76
CA ASP A 153 9.25 -15.64 -7.51
C ASP A 153 8.45 -15.08 -8.70
N MET A 154 7.76 -15.96 -9.44
CA MET A 154 6.89 -15.55 -10.55
C MET A 154 5.76 -14.60 -10.10
N VAL A 155 5.19 -14.85 -8.91
CA VAL A 155 4.14 -13.99 -8.34
C VAL A 155 4.72 -12.67 -7.88
N VAL A 156 5.94 -12.66 -7.35
CA VAL A 156 6.66 -11.44 -6.95
C VAL A 156 6.90 -10.55 -8.17
N ARG A 157 7.39 -11.12 -9.28
CA ARG A 157 7.64 -10.38 -10.52
C ARG A 157 6.36 -9.76 -11.09
N ASP A 158 5.27 -10.52 -11.17
CA ASP A 158 3.99 -10.04 -11.67
C ASP A 158 3.38 -8.95 -10.78
N ALA A 159 3.57 -9.06 -9.46
CA ALA A 159 3.14 -8.02 -8.52
C ALA A 159 3.89 -6.71 -8.78
N ILE A 160 5.20 -6.76 -9.03
CA ILE A 160 6.00 -5.56 -9.36
C ILE A 160 5.52 -4.92 -10.66
N LEU A 161 5.25 -5.73 -11.69
CA LEU A 161 4.70 -5.25 -12.96
C LEU A 161 3.33 -4.60 -12.79
N SER A 162 2.45 -5.25 -12.02
CA SER A 162 1.10 -4.74 -11.75
C SER A 162 1.16 -3.41 -10.99
N GLU A 163 2.03 -3.31 -9.99
CA GLU A 163 2.23 -2.06 -9.23
C GLU A 163 2.80 -0.95 -10.11
N LYS A 164 3.74 -1.27 -11.01
CA LYS A 164 4.27 -0.31 -11.99
C LYS A 164 3.14 0.24 -12.87
N MET A 165 2.33 -0.64 -13.47
CA MET A 165 1.18 -0.24 -14.30
C MET A 165 0.16 0.59 -13.51
N PHE A 166 -0.05 0.28 -12.23
CA PHE A 166 -0.92 1.06 -11.36
C PHE A 166 -0.35 2.47 -11.11
N CYS A 167 0.96 2.59 -10.90
CA CYS A 167 1.63 3.88 -10.76
C CYS A 167 1.58 4.70 -12.06
N GLU A 168 1.69 4.05 -13.23
CA GLU A 168 1.51 4.70 -14.54
C GLU A 168 0.08 5.25 -14.70
N LEU A 169 -0.94 4.46 -14.32
CA LEU A 169 -2.34 4.90 -14.31
C LEU A 169 -2.57 6.12 -13.39
N LEU A 170 -1.87 6.19 -12.26
CA LEU A 170 -1.98 7.29 -11.31
C LEU A 170 -1.09 8.49 -11.65
N HIS A 171 -0.30 8.42 -12.73
CA HIS A 171 0.65 9.46 -13.14
C HIS A 171 1.68 9.77 -12.04
N LEU A 172 2.27 8.73 -11.45
CA LEU A 172 3.27 8.82 -10.38
C LEU A 172 4.68 8.50 -10.91
N PRO A 173 5.39 9.44 -11.57
CA PRO A 173 6.61 9.15 -12.34
C PRO A 173 7.74 8.55 -11.49
N LEU A 174 8.00 9.08 -10.30
CA LEU A 174 9.03 8.55 -9.40
C LEU A 174 8.71 7.14 -8.92
N GLU A 175 7.44 6.81 -8.72
CA GLU A 175 7.02 5.46 -8.35
C GLU A 175 7.17 4.50 -9.53
N VAL A 176 6.84 4.95 -10.75
CA VAL A 176 7.10 4.19 -11.99
C VAL A 176 8.59 3.87 -12.12
N GLU A 177 9.47 4.87 -12.04
CA GLU A 177 10.92 4.67 -12.11
C GLU A 177 11.45 3.72 -11.03
N LYS A 178 10.95 3.85 -9.79
CA LYS A 178 11.28 2.96 -8.68
C LYS A 178 10.91 1.51 -9.03
N HIS A 179 9.69 1.28 -9.51
CA HIS A 179 9.23 -0.06 -9.87
C HIS A 179 9.97 -0.62 -11.10
N GLU A 180 10.37 0.22 -12.06
CA GLU A 180 11.24 -0.19 -13.16
C GLU A 180 12.62 -0.65 -12.67
N LYS A 181 13.24 0.09 -11.75
CA LYS A 181 14.51 -0.32 -11.15
C LYS A 181 14.38 -1.62 -10.34
N ILE A 182 13.31 -1.77 -9.56
CA ILE A 182 13.04 -3.00 -8.81
C ILE A 182 12.86 -4.19 -9.77
N LEU A 183 12.07 -4.02 -10.83
CA LEU A 183 11.85 -5.07 -11.83
C LEU A 183 13.14 -5.45 -12.56
N LYS A 184 13.91 -4.46 -13.00
CA LYS A 184 15.21 -4.71 -13.64
C LYS A 184 16.14 -5.48 -12.70
N LYS A 185 16.16 -5.11 -11.42
CA LYS A 185 17.01 -5.78 -10.44
C LYS A 185 16.56 -7.21 -10.15
N HIS A 186 15.25 -7.44 -10.11
CA HIS A 186 14.66 -8.77 -10.03
C HIS A 186 15.12 -9.63 -11.22
N ASP A 187 14.92 -9.14 -12.45
CA ASP A 187 15.29 -9.83 -13.68
C ASP A 187 16.80 -10.14 -13.76
N GLU A 188 17.64 -9.20 -13.32
CA GLU A 188 19.10 -9.40 -13.21
C GLU A 188 19.45 -10.54 -12.26
N LEU A 189 18.87 -10.57 -11.05
CA LEU A 189 19.14 -11.62 -10.05
C LEU A 189 18.61 -12.98 -10.49
N ALA A 190 17.40 -13.01 -11.08
CA ALA A 190 16.84 -14.22 -11.65
C ALA A 190 17.77 -14.79 -12.74
N SER A 191 18.27 -13.96 -13.67
CA SER A 191 19.16 -14.41 -14.75
C SER A 191 20.51 -14.98 -14.29
N GLN A 192 20.94 -14.66 -13.06
CA GLN A 192 22.18 -15.17 -12.47
C GLN A 192 21.97 -16.49 -11.71
N SER A 193 20.71 -16.85 -11.45
CA SER A 193 20.33 -18.07 -10.74
C SER A 193 20.20 -19.25 -11.70
N PRO A 194 20.69 -20.46 -11.34
CA PRO A 194 20.57 -21.66 -12.17
C PRO A 194 19.13 -22.01 -12.59
N PHE A 195 18.14 -21.58 -11.80
CA PHE A 195 16.73 -21.89 -12.01
C PHE A 195 15.91 -20.69 -12.50
N ASN A 196 16.55 -19.57 -12.84
CA ASN A 196 15.89 -18.32 -13.20
C ASN A 196 14.92 -17.79 -12.12
N VAL A 197 15.25 -18.04 -10.84
CA VAL A 197 14.50 -17.54 -9.68
C VAL A 197 15.43 -16.66 -8.86
N ALA A 198 15.02 -15.42 -8.59
CA ALA A 198 15.81 -14.53 -7.77
C ALA A 198 15.88 -15.04 -6.32
N ASP A 199 17.05 -14.95 -5.70
CA ASP A 199 17.17 -15.23 -4.26
C ASP A 199 16.35 -14.19 -3.47
N SER A 200 15.40 -14.67 -2.67
CA SER A 200 14.42 -13.82 -2.00
C SER A 200 15.07 -12.85 -0.99
N PHE A 201 16.13 -13.28 -0.31
CA PHE A 201 16.83 -12.45 0.66
C PHE A 201 17.65 -11.35 -0.03
N GLN A 202 18.46 -11.73 -1.02
CA GLN A 202 19.23 -10.79 -1.81
C GLN A 202 18.33 -9.79 -2.54
N PHE A 203 17.26 -10.27 -3.17
CA PHE A 203 16.28 -9.39 -3.81
C PHE A 203 15.61 -8.45 -2.80
N GLY A 204 15.23 -8.94 -1.62
CA GLY A 204 14.66 -8.12 -0.55
C GLY A 204 15.59 -6.98 -0.11
N LEU A 205 16.89 -7.26 0.06
CA LEU A 205 17.88 -6.23 0.40
C LEU A 205 18.07 -5.19 -0.72
N GLU A 206 18.17 -5.64 -1.97
CA GLU A 206 18.33 -4.74 -3.12
C GLU A 206 17.09 -3.88 -3.35
N ARG A 207 15.89 -4.46 -3.22
CA ARG A 207 14.63 -3.73 -3.24
C ARG A 207 14.59 -2.66 -2.16
N GLN A 208 14.96 -2.97 -0.92
CA GLN A 208 14.97 -2.01 0.18
C GLN A 208 15.91 -0.83 -0.08
N LYS A 209 17.08 -1.07 -0.68
CA LYS A 209 18.00 0.01 -1.07
C LYS A 209 17.37 0.95 -2.10
N ILE A 210 16.70 0.39 -3.11
CA ILE A 210 15.99 1.17 -4.13
C ILE A 210 14.86 1.97 -3.48
N GLU A 211 14.05 1.36 -2.62
CA GLU A 211 12.97 2.05 -1.91
C GLU A 211 13.49 3.21 -1.04
N TRP A 212 14.63 3.03 -0.37
CA TRP A 212 15.29 4.09 0.40
C TRP A 212 15.83 5.23 -0.46
N GLU A 213 16.30 4.96 -1.67
CA GLU A 213 16.72 5.99 -2.63
C GLU A 213 15.54 6.88 -3.05
N TYR A 214 14.38 6.28 -3.31
CA TYR A 214 13.20 7.00 -3.82
C TYR A 214 12.33 7.65 -2.75
N THR A 215 12.32 7.12 -1.52
CA THR A 215 11.53 7.68 -0.41
C THR A 215 11.70 9.21 -0.23
N PRO A 216 12.92 9.77 -0.13
CA PRO A 216 13.08 11.22 0.00
C PRO A 216 12.65 11.99 -1.25
N LEU A 217 12.85 11.43 -2.45
CA LEU A 217 12.46 12.04 -3.73
C LEU A 217 10.94 12.17 -3.83
N THR A 218 10.20 11.08 -3.53
CA THR A 218 8.73 11.09 -3.50
C THR A 218 8.20 12.07 -2.44
N ASN A 219 8.83 12.14 -1.27
CA ASN A 219 8.45 13.12 -0.25
C ASN A 219 8.65 14.56 -0.73
N GLN A 220 9.78 14.86 -1.36
CA GLN A 220 10.05 16.16 -1.95
C GLN A 220 9.02 16.50 -3.04
N TRP A 221 8.74 15.58 -3.96
CA TRP A 221 7.73 15.73 -5.01
C TRP A 221 6.36 16.10 -4.44
N ASN A 222 5.90 15.36 -3.44
CA ASN A 222 4.61 15.59 -2.79
C ASN A 222 4.54 16.94 -2.06
N LEU A 223 5.64 17.34 -1.40
CA LEU A 223 5.71 18.63 -0.70
C LEU A 223 5.68 19.81 -1.68
N ILE A 224 6.45 19.74 -2.77
CA ILE A 224 6.44 20.74 -3.84
C ILE A 224 5.03 20.84 -4.43
N SER A 225 4.44 19.69 -4.78
CA SER A 225 3.08 19.59 -5.36
C SER A 225 2.03 20.28 -4.50
N ARG A 226 2.00 19.93 -3.22
CA ARG A 226 1.05 20.50 -2.27
C ARG A 226 1.28 21.99 -2.03
N LEU A 227 2.52 22.46 -2.04
CA LEU A 227 2.83 23.86 -1.82
C LEU A 227 2.36 24.72 -2.98
N TRP A 228 2.72 24.37 -4.22
CA TRP A 228 2.31 25.16 -5.36
C TRP A 228 0.80 25.15 -5.55
N GLU A 229 0.12 24.01 -5.30
CA GLU A 229 -1.34 23.91 -5.37
C GLU A 229 -1.98 24.93 -4.43
N LYS A 230 -1.51 24.98 -3.18
CA LYS A 230 -2.02 25.90 -2.17
C LYS A 230 -1.68 27.36 -2.47
N MET A 231 -0.55 27.62 -3.12
CA MET A 231 -0.16 28.97 -3.54
C MET A 231 -1.07 29.48 -4.68
N ILE A 232 -1.33 28.66 -5.70
CA ILE A 232 -2.29 28.95 -6.78
C ILE A 232 -3.68 29.21 -6.19
N GLU A 233 -4.16 28.34 -5.29
CA GLU A 233 -5.45 28.50 -4.59
C GLU A 233 -5.51 29.82 -3.80
N ASN A 234 -4.42 30.26 -3.16
CA ASN A 234 -4.45 31.52 -2.41
C ASN A 234 -4.67 32.73 -3.30
N VAL A 235 -3.99 32.79 -4.44
CA VAL A 235 -4.13 33.90 -5.39
C VAL A 235 -5.51 33.87 -6.03
N TYR A 236 -5.98 32.69 -6.44
CA TYR A 236 -7.31 32.49 -6.99
C TYR A 236 -8.42 32.94 -6.03
N ASP A 237 -8.45 32.38 -4.82
CA ASP A 237 -9.47 32.74 -3.83
C ASP A 237 -9.33 34.19 -3.37
N TRP A 238 -8.11 34.73 -3.30
CA TRP A 238 -7.91 36.13 -2.98
C TRP A 238 -8.54 37.04 -4.04
N LEU A 239 -8.29 36.80 -5.33
CA LEU A 239 -8.87 37.58 -6.42
C LEU A 239 -10.41 37.47 -6.42
N ASP A 240 -10.93 36.24 -6.42
CA ASP A 240 -12.36 35.98 -6.50
C ASP A 240 -13.13 36.54 -5.31
N SER A 241 -12.50 36.66 -4.15
CA SER A 241 -13.13 37.25 -2.96
C SER A 241 -13.49 38.74 -3.13
N PHE A 242 -12.97 39.42 -4.16
CA PHE A 242 -13.37 40.79 -4.52
C PHE A 242 -14.53 40.84 -5.54
N GLY A 243 -14.86 39.72 -6.18
CA GLY A 243 -15.96 39.64 -7.14
C GLY A 243 -17.33 39.77 -6.48
N SER A 244 -18.29 40.32 -7.22
CA SER A 244 -19.69 40.47 -6.79
C SER A 244 -20.39 39.14 -6.50
N PHE A 245 -19.89 38.03 -7.04
CA PHE A 245 -20.40 36.69 -6.79
C PHE A 245 -19.95 36.09 -5.44
N ALA A 246 -18.88 36.60 -4.82
CA ALA A 246 -18.29 36.02 -3.61
C ALA A 246 -19.29 35.82 -2.44
N PRO A 247 -20.25 36.72 -2.16
CA PRO A 247 -21.26 36.51 -1.12
C PRO A 247 -22.20 35.31 -1.35
N HIS A 248 -22.23 34.77 -2.56
CA HIS A 248 -23.09 33.65 -2.96
C HIS A 248 -22.31 32.35 -3.23
N ASP A 249 -20.99 32.46 -3.38
CA ASP A 249 -20.08 31.34 -3.64
C ASP A 249 -19.90 30.42 -2.42
N TYR A 250 -19.91 29.11 -2.64
CA TYR A 250 -19.82 28.10 -1.59
C TYR A 250 -18.52 28.17 -0.79
N ARG A 251 -17.43 28.72 -1.35
CA ARG A 251 -16.14 28.88 -0.68
C ARG A 251 -16.24 29.76 0.56
N TRP A 252 -17.08 30.80 0.52
CA TRP A 252 -17.24 31.73 1.64
C TRP A 252 -18.60 31.67 2.32
N LYS A 253 -19.64 31.19 1.61
CA LYS A 253 -21.02 31.15 2.09
C LYS A 253 -21.13 30.36 3.39
N SER A 254 -21.61 31.04 4.43
CA SER A 254 -21.84 30.45 5.75
C SER A 254 -23.32 30.14 5.98
N LEU A 255 -23.60 28.94 6.51
CA LEU A 255 -24.94 28.57 6.98
C LEU A 255 -25.43 29.45 8.15
N LYS A 256 -24.52 30.19 8.81
CA LYS A 256 -24.83 31.10 9.92
C LYS A 256 -25.31 32.48 9.45
N GLY A 257 -25.38 32.73 8.15
CA GLY A 257 -25.90 33.97 7.55
C GLY A 257 -24.83 34.89 6.94
N ILE A 258 -25.31 36.02 6.39
CA ILE A 258 -24.51 36.92 5.54
C ILE A 258 -23.35 37.59 6.29
N SER A 259 -23.52 37.96 7.56
CA SER A 259 -22.44 38.60 8.34
C SER A 259 -21.21 37.69 8.49
N TYR A 260 -21.42 36.38 8.65
CA TYR A 260 -20.32 35.39 8.70
C TYR A 260 -19.70 35.18 7.32
N THR A 261 -20.51 35.19 6.26
CA THR A 261 -20.02 35.11 4.87
C THR A 261 -19.09 36.29 4.56
N MET A 262 -19.51 37.52 4.88
CA MET A 262 -18.67 38.72 4.69
C MET A 262 -17.38 38.67 5.53
N ARG A 263 -17.43 38.08 6.73
CA ARG A 263 -16.22 37.86 7.55
C ARG A 263 -15.25 36.87 6.89
N ASN A 264 -15.76 35.79 6.28
CA ASN A 264 -14.92 34.82 5.56
C ASN A 264 -14.27 35.43 4.32
N ILE A 265 -15.03 36.23 3.56
CA ILE A 265 -14.53 37.00 2.42
C ILE A 265 -13.41 37.93 2.88
N LYS A 266 -13.68 38.77 3.89
CA LYS A 266 -12.70 39.71 4.44
C LYS A 266 -11.43 38.99 4.95
N ARG A 267 -11.59 37.85 5.63
CA ARG A 267 -10.45 37.02 6.07
C ARG A 267 -9.60 36.57 4.88
N THR A 268 -10.22 36.18 3.77
CA THR A 268 -9.49 35.77 2.55
C THR A 268 -8.73 36.96 1.96
N GLN A 269 -9.40 38.10 1.80
CA GLN A 269 -8.79 39.35 1.30
C GLN A 269 -7.58 39.80 2.13
N GLU A 270 -7.68 39.71 3.46
CA GLU A 270 -6.66 40.21 4.38
C GLU A 270 -5.54 39.18 4.66
N CYS A 271 -5.87 37.89 4.77
CA CYS A 271 -4.92 36.87 5.22
C CYS A 271 -4.22 36.12 4.09
N ASN A 272 -4.87 35.86 2.95
CA ASN A 272 -4.27 35.07 1.87
C ASN A 272 -2.94 35.64 1.38
N PRO A 273 -2.76 36.97 1.20
CA PRO A 273 -1.47 37.51 0.78
C PRO A 273 -0.33 37.24 1.78
N GLY A 274 -0.62 37.25 3.08
CA GLY A 274 0.37 36.90 4.11
C GLY A 274 0.70 35.41 4.12
N ILE A 275 -0.31 34.55 3.95
CA ILE A 275 -0.14 33.10 3.82
C ILE A 275 0.69 32.77 2.58
N LEU A 276 0.42 33.42 1.45
CA LEU A 276 1.17 33.26 0.21
C LEU A 276 2.64 33.62 0.43
N LYS A 277 2.94 34.78 1.04
CA LYS A 277 4.32 35.19 1.34
C LYS A 277 5.08 34.18 2.21
N ALA A 278 4.41 33.58 3.20
CA ALA A 278 5.01 32.54 4.02
C ALA A 278 5.31 31.26 3.20
N ARG A 279 4.40 30.88 2.29
CA ARG A 279 4.58 29.72 1.42
C ARG A 279 5.68 29.93 0.39
N GLU A 280 5.75 31.10 -0.25
CA GLU A 280 6.86 31.48 -1.14
C GLU A 280 8.20 31.39 -0.43
N LYS A 281 8.27 31.86 0.82
CA LYS A 281 9.49 31.75 1.62
C LYS A 281 9.89 30.30 1.84
N ILE A 282 8.95 29.41 2.19
CA ILE A 282 9.23 27.97 2.30
C ILE A 282 9.67 27.39 0.95
N PHE A 283 9.01 27.79 -0.12
CA PHE A 283 9.28 27.30 -1.47
C PHE A 283 10.71 27.65 -1.92
N MET A 284 11.12 28.89 -1.66
CA MET A 284 12.48 29.35 -1.92
C MET A 284 13.50 28.74 -0.95
N ASP A 285 13.25 28.76 0.35
CA ASP A 285 14.22 28.32 1.36
C ASP A 285 14.53 26.81 1.26
N TYR A 286 13.54 25.98 0.92
CA TYR A 286 13.69 24.52 0.89
C TYR A 286 13.90 23.93 -0.50
N PHE A 287 13.32 24.54 -1.54
CA PHE A 287 13.36 24.00 -2.90
C PHE A 287 14.05 24.93 -3.90
N GLN A 288 14.48 26.12 -3.47
CA GLN A 288 15.10 27.13 -4.34
C GLN A 288 14.23 27.52 -5.54
N MET A 289 12.91 27.44 -5.34
CA MET A 289 11.92 27.75 -6.36
C MET A 289 11.17 29.04 -6.03
N SER A 290 10.85 29.78 -7.08
CA SER A 290 10.01 30.96 -7.09
C SER A 290 8.61 30.66 -7.63
N TRP A 291 7.75 31.68 -7.69
CA TRP A 291 6.40 31.56 -8.23
C TRP A 291 6.38 31.15 -9.71
N ASP A 292 7.26 31.75 -10.52
CA ASP A 292 7.27 31.50 -11.97
C ASP A 292 7.73 30.07 -12.27
N ASP A 293 8.67 29.54 -11.48
CA ASP A 293 9.19 28.18 -11.60
C ASP A 293 8.11 27.11 -11.44
N ILE A 294 7.00 27.40 -10.75
CA ILE A 294 5.88 26.46 -10.55
C ILE A 294 5.40 25.91 -11.89
N PHE A 295 5.19 26.79 -12.87
CA PHE A 295 4.51 26.44 -14.11
C PHE A 295 5.40 25.70 -15.12
N GLU A 296 6.70 25.65 -14.84
CA GLU A 296 7.70 24.95 -15.65
C GLU A 296 8.24 23.70 -14.92
N HIS A 297 7.91 23.53 -13.64
CA HIS A 297 8.40 22.42 -12.84
C HIS A 297 7.67 21.10 -13.17
N GLU A 298 8.42 20.01 -13.16
CA GLU A 298 7.94 18.66 -13.51
C GLU A 298 6.71 18.22 -12.72
N THR A 299 6.61 18.57 -11.43
CA THR A 299 5.45 18.24 -10.59
C THR A 299 4.17 18.90 -11.08
N TYR A 300 4.24 20.13 -11.59
CA TYR A 300 3.10 20.84 -12.15
C TYR A 300 2.76 20.31 -13.55
N LEU A 301 3.77 20.16 -14.42
CA LEU A 301 3.59 19.67 -15.78
C LEU A 301 2.96 18.27 -15.79
N THR A 302 3.45 17.37 -14.94
CA THR A 302 2.87 16.02 -14.76
C THR A 302 1.40 16.10 -14.37
N ALA A 303 1.05 16.93 -13.37
CA ALA A 303 -0.34 17.10 -12.95
C ALA A 303 -1.22 17.75 -14.04
N TYR A 304 -0.66 18.67 -14.82
CA TYR A 304 -1.35 19.34 -15.91
C TYR A 304 -1.66 18.39 -17.08
N ASP A 305 -0.68 17.58 -17.48
CA ASP A 305 -0.80 16.60 -18.56
C ASP A 305 -1.72 15.43 -18.14
N ALA A 306 -1.64 15.01 -16.87
CA ALA A 306 -2.53 14.03 -16.25
C ALA A 306 -3.95 14.55 -16.00
N LYS A 307 -4.27 15.80 -16.42
CA LYS A 307 -5.58 16.46 -16.24
C LYS A 307 -6.00 16.58 -14.77
N GLN A 308 -5.05 16.59 -13.84
CA GLN A 308 -5.30 16.72 -12.40
C GLN A 308 -5.42 18.19 -11.95
N ILE A 309 -5.15 19.14 -12.86
CA ILE A 309 -5.38 20.56 -12.62
C ILE A 309 -6.84 20.92 -12.87
N TRP A 310 -7.51 21.45 -11.83
CA TRP A 310 -8.90 21.88 -11.91
C TRP A 310 -9.11 23.12 -12.80
N TYR A 311 -8.20 24.09 -12.68
CA TYR A 311 -8.33 25.42 -13.28
C TYR A 311 -8.12 25.42 -14.79
N SER A 312 -9.02 26.08 -15.52
CA SER A 312 -8.86 26.31 -16.96
C SER A 312 -7.63 27.17 -17.28
N ASP A 313 -7.13 27.09 -18.52
CA ASP A 313 -5.99 27.90 -18.95
C ASP A 313 -6.25 29.39 -18.79
N GLN A 314 -7.46 29.85 -19.12
CA GLN A 314 -7.87 31.23 -18.92
C GLN A 314 -7.78 31.63 -17.43
N THR A 315 -8.18 30.73 -16.53
CA THR A 315 -8.12 30.96 -15.08
C THR A 315 -6.68 30.98 -14.57
N LEU A 316 -5.84 30.06 -15.06
CA LEU A 316 -4.42 30.01 -14.71
C LEU A 316 -3.69 31.29 -15.15
N GLU A 317 -3.96 31.77 -16.36
CA GLU A 317 -3.40 33.04 -16.84
C GLU A 317 -3.89 34.23 -16.01
N LEU A 318 -5.18 34.26 -15.63
CA LEU A 318 -5.69 35.29 -14.73
C LEU A 318 -5.01 35.26 -13.35
N ILE A 319 -4.79 34.07 -12.79
CA ILE A 319 -4.07 33.87 -11.52
C ILE A 319 -2.65 34.42 -11.64
N LYS A 320 -1.92 34.11 -12.72
CA LYS A 320 -0.57 34.64 -12.97
C LYS A 320 -0.57 36.17 -13.06
N LYS A 321 -1.54 36.78 -13.74
CA LYS A 321 -1.68 38.25 -13.82
C LYS A 321 -2.01 38.89 -12.46
N ALA A 322 -2.77 38.20 -11.61
CA ALA A 322 -3.20 38.71 -10.31
C ALA A 322 -2.12 38.57 -9.22
N TYR A 323 -1.24 37.59 -9.35
CA TYR A 323 -0.17 37.29 -8.39
C TYR A 323 0.64 38.53 -7.93
N PRO A 324 1.12 39.43 -8.80
CA PRO A 324 1.89 40.61 -8.39
C PRO A 324 1.13 41.59 -7.47
N TYR A 325 -0.20 41.55 -7.48
CA TYR A 325 -1.08 42.38 -6.67
C TYR A 325 -1.49 41.71 -5.35
N CYS A 326 -1.34 40.38 -5.23
CA CYS A 326 -1.67 39.59 -4.05
C CYS A 326 -0.60 39.78 -2.95
N LYS A 327 -0.51 40.99 -2.40
CA LYS A 327 0.42 41.40 -1.34
C LYS A 327 -0.35 41.88 -0.12
N PRO A 328 0.21 41.80 1.10
CA PRO A 328 -0.45 42.31 2.30
C PRO A 328 -0.94 43.74 2.10
N PHE A 329 -2.20 44.00 2.46
CA PHE A 329 -2.91 45.28 2.24
C PHE A 329 -3.12 45.69 0.77
N GLY A 330 -2.72 44.85 -0.19
CA GLY A 330 -2.97 45.02 -1.61
C GLY A 330 -4.41 44.74 -2.00
N LYS A 331 -4.80 45.23 -3.18
CA LYS A 331 -6.08 44.96 -3.83
C LYS A 331 -5.85 44.67 -5.31
N PRO A 332 -6.64 43.80 -5.93
CA PRO A 332 -6.60 43.62 -7.38
C PRO A 332 -7.09 44.90 -8.07
N ASN A 333 -6.62 45.13 -9.30
CA ASN A 333 -7.18 46.20 -10.14
C ASN A 333 -8.62 45.81 -10.55
N SER A 334 -9.42 46.79 -10.97
CA SER A 334 -10.80 46.57 -11.40
C SER A 334 -10.90 45.67 -12.63
N GLU A 335 -9.91 45.71 -13.52
CA GLU A 335 -9.89 44.89 -14.75
C GLU A 335 -9.79 43.40 -14.42
N LEU A 336 -8.90 43.00 -13.50
CA LEU A 336 -8.77 41.61 -13.06
C LEU A 336 -10.03 41.11 -12.35
N ILE A 337 -10.70 41.98 -11.59
CA ILE A 337 -11.99 41.64 -10.95
C ILE A 337 -13.04 41.38 -12.03
N SER A 338 -13.15 42.25 -13.03
CA SER A 338 -14.10 42.07 -14.14
C SER A 338 -13.81 40.81 -14.96
N GLU A 339 -12.54 40.49 -15.23
CA GLU A 339 -12.14 39.25 -15.91
C GLU A 339 -12.53 38.01 -15.07
N ALA A 340 -12.33 38.04 -13.74
CA ALA A 340 -12.76 36.97 -12.83
C ALA A 340 -14.30 36.79 -12.83
N GLU A 341 -15.06 37.89 -12.80
CA GLU A 341 -16.51 37.87 -12.85
C GLU A 341 -17.05 37.29 -14.16
N GLU A 342 -16.41 37.60 -15.29
CA GLU A 342 -16.75 37.05 -16.60
C GLU A 342 -16.55 35.54 -16.62
N ILE A 343 -15.37 35.05 -16.22
CA ILE A 343 -15.04 33.62 -16.13
C ILE A 343 -16.03 32.89 -15.21
N TYR A 344 -16.37 33.50 -14.07
CA TYR A 344 -17.35 32.93 -13.15
C TYR A 344 -18.74 32.81 -13.79
N SER A 345 -19.19 33.87 -14.48
CA SER A 345 -20.53 33.93 -15.09
C SER A 345 -20.73 32.91 -16.20
N THR A 346 -19.68 32.67 -17.00
CA THR A 346 -19.68 31.68 -18.09
C THR A 346 -19.37 30.27 -17.60
N LYS A 347 -18.97 30.13 -16.33
CA LYS A 347 -18.50 28.88 -15.72
C LYS A 347 -17.28 28.29 -16.44
N SER A 348 -16.45 29.13 -17.06
CA SER A 348 -15.23 28.71 -17.75
C SER A 348 -14.03 28.54 -16.82
N TYR A 349 -14.23 28.59 -15.49
CA TYR A 349 -13.15 28.49 -14.50
C TYR A 349 -12.50 27.10 -14.41
N GLN A 350 -13.19 26.06 -14.87
CA GLN A 350 -12.75 24.67 -14.80
C GLN A 350 -12.31 24.17 -16.18
N ARG A 351 -11.25 23.36 -16.25
CA ARG A 351 -10.93 22.62 -17.47
C ARG A 351 -12.05 21.62 -17.80
N PRO A 352 -12.51 21.51 -19.06
CA PRO A 352 -13.52 20.54 -19.46
C PRO A 352 -13.10 19.08 -19.23
N ASP A 353 -11.79 18.83 -19.25
CA ASP A 353 -11.18 17.51 -19.09
C ASP A 353 -10.60 17.25 -17.69
N ALA A 354 -10.78 18.18 -16.74
CA ALA A 354 -10.28 18.01 -15.37
C ALA A 354 -10.78 16.72 -14.74
N PHE A 355 -9.84 15.93 -14.20
CA PHE A 355 -10.03 14.63 -13.55
C PHE A 355 -10.72 13.59 -14.43
N GLN A 356 -10.65 13.73 -15.76
CA GLN A 356 -11.11 12.72 -16.70
C GLN A 356 -9.94 11.81 -17.10
N TYR A 357 -10.16 10.50 -16.99
CA TYR A 357 -9.23 9.50 -17.47
C TYR A 357 -9.14 9.53 -19.00
N SER A 358 -7.93 9.36 -19.52
CA SER A 358 -7.69 9.14 -20.95
C SER A 358 -8.12 7.73 -21.38
N ASP A 359 -8.20 7.51 -22.69
CA ASP A 359 -8.41 6.15 -23.22
C ASP A 359 -7.25 5.21 -22.85
N GLU A 360 -6.02 5.74 -22.74
CA GLU A 360 -4.85 4.99 -22.28
C GLU A 360 -4.98 4.57 -20.80
N ASP A 361 -5.45 5.48 -19.92
CA ASP A 361 -5.73 5.16 -18.51
C ASP A 361 -6.82 4.08 -18.39
N ARG A 362 -7.83 4.13 -19.26
CA ARG A 362 -8.86 3.09 -19.34
C ARG A 362 -8.26 1.74 -19.72
N GLU A 363 -7.43 1.69 -20.76
CA GLU A 363 -6.77 0.46 -21.20
C GLU A 363 -5.88 -0.14 -20.08
N LYS A 364 -5.09 0.69 -19.40
CA LYS A 364 -4.27 0.28 -18.26
C LYS A 364 -5.11 -0.27 -17.10
N PHE A 365 -6.20 0.40 -16.74
CA PHE A 365 -7.09 -0.07 -15.69
C PHE A 365 -7.74 -1.40 -16.06
N ILE A 366 -8.23 -1.55 -17.29
CA ILE A 366 -8.85 -2.79 -17.77
C ILE A 366 -7.82 -3.93 -17.77
N ALA A 367 -6.57 -3.67 -18.14
CA ALA A 367 -5.52 -4.67 -18.09
C ALA A 367 -5.23 -5.16 -16.65
N LEU A 368 -5.32 -4.28 -15.65
CA LEU A 368 -5.05 -4.61 -14.24
C LEU A 368 -6.23 -5.25 -13.52
N PHE A 369 -7.43 -4.72 -13.73
CA PHE A 369 -8.61 -5.02 -12.91
C PHE A 369 -9.76 -5.64 -13.69
N GLY A 370 -9.65 -5.72 -15.02
CA GLY A 370 -10.69 -6.20 -15.91
C GLY A 370 -11.74 -5.15 -16.29
N GLU A 371 -12.42 -5.39 -17.41
CA GLU A 371 -13.45 -4.49 -17.94
C GLU A 371 -14.67 -4.37 -17.02
N GLU A 372 -15.02 -5.45 -16.32
CA GLU A 372 -16.13 -5.44 -15.35
C GLU A 372 -15.88 -4.43 -14.22
N LYS A 373 -14.65 -4.38 -13.69
CA LYS A 373 -14.27 -3.41 -12.65
C LYS A 373 -14.25 -1.99 -13.19
N TRP A 374 -13.76 -1.78 -14.41
CA TRP A 374 -13.85 -0.47 -15.04
C TRP A 374 -15.30 0.02 -15.10
N ASN A 375 -16.21 -0.86 -15.54
CA ASN A 375 -17.63 -0.53 -15.64
C ASN A 375 -18.30 -0.32 -14.27
N GLU A 376 -17.87 -1.06 -13.23
CA GLU A 376 -18.33 -0.86 -11.85
C GLU A 376 -17.96 0.54 -11.32
N TYR A 377 -16.71 0.96 -11.50
CA TYR A 377 -16.17 2.21 -10.95
C TYR A 377 -16.48 3.44 -11.83
N PHE A 378 -16.44 3.28 -13.15
CA PHE A 378 -16.48 4.39 -14.12
C PHE A 378 -17.59 4.25 -15.17
N GLY A 379 -18.19 3.07 -15.32
CA GLY A 379 -19.21 2.76 -16.34
C GLY A 379 -20.58 3.40 -16.12
N LYS A 380 -20.76 4.23 -15.08
CA LYS A 380 -21.99 5.03 -14.94
C LYS A 380 -21.92 6.27 -15.84
N THR A 381 -22.38 6.07 -17.07
CA THR A 381 -22.89 7.10 -17.98
C THR A 381 -23.60 8.24 -17.26
N ARG A 382 -23.12 9.48 -17.48
CA ARG A 382 -23.85 10.76 -17.48
C ARG A 382 -25.27 10.72 -16.89
N SER A 383 -25.38 10.69 -15.57
CA SER A 383 -26.58 11.07 -14.84
C SER A 383 -26.16 11.57 -13.47
N SER A 384 -26.04 12.90 -13.37
CA SER A 384 -26.02 13.73 -12.17
C SER A 384 -25.61 13.08 -10.83
N SER A 385 -24.55 13.67 -10.26
CA SER A 385 -24.36 13.81 -8.80
C SER A 385 -23.80 12.60 -8.06
N LYS A 386 -22.46 12.50 -8.05
CA LYS A 386 -21.59 12.51 -6.85
C LYS A 386 -20.30 11.75 -7.20
N MET A 387 -19.31 12.51 -7.65
CA MET A 387 -17.92 12.10 -7.60
C MET A 387 -17.63 11.76 -6.12
N LYS A 388 -17.45 10.47 -5.82
CA LYS A 388 -16.87 10.06 -4.53
C LYS A 388 -15.39 10.46 -4.61
N ILE A 389 -15.10 11.66 -4.15
CA ILE A 389 -13.73 12.10 -3.90
C ILE A 389 -13.17 11.15 -2.84
N PHE A 390 -12.15 10.40 -3.22
CA PHE A 390 -11.32 9.65 -2.29
C PHE A 390 -10.71 10.67 -1.31
N LYS A 391 -11.18 10.65 -0.07
CA LYS A 391 -10.41 11.20 1.05
C LYS A 391 -9.44 10.10 1.48
N GLN A 392 -8.16 10.31 1.24
CA GLN A 392 -7.13 9.83 2.16
C GLN A 392 -7.14 10.73 3.39
#